data_AF-A0A2V7REU4-F1
#
_entry.id   AF-A0A2V7REU4-F1
#
_cell.length_a   1.000
_cell.length_b   1.000
_cell.length_c   1.000
_cell.angle_alpha   90.00
_cell.angle_beta   90.00
_cell.angle_gamma   90.00
#
_symmetry.space_group_name_H-M   'P 1'
#
loop_
_entity.id
_entity.type
_entity.pdbx_description
1 polymer ?
#
loop_
_entity_poly.entity_id
_entity_poly.type
_entity_poly.pdbx_seq_one_letter_code
_entity_poly.pdbx_strand_id
1 'polypeptide(L)' 'MKWWQAQSGRQGGDPAKLARALVAIASEEPPPRRFIAGADAIALAEQHVADLQAQIAAHRE' A
#
# COMPACT_ATOMS: atom_id res chain seq x y z
N MET A 1 10.52 17.34 -17.32
CA MET A 1 10.56 16.84 -15.91
C MET A 1 9.42 15.87 -15.73
N LYS A 2 9.65 14.69 -15.14
CA LYS A 2 8.62 13.66 -14.99
C LYS A 2 7.66 14.07 -13.87
N TRP A 3 6.36 13.82 -14.02
CA TRP A 3 5.31 14.21 -13.05
C TRP A 3 5.64 13.85 -11.59
N TRP A 4 6.28 12.70 -11.34
CA TRP A 4 6.68 12.26 -9.99
C TRP A 4 7.75 13.13 -9.32
N GLN A 5 8.61 13.82 -10.09
CA GLN A 5 9.65 14.70 -9.55
C GLN A 5 9.05 15.93 -8.88
N ALA A 6 7.94 16.44 -9.44
CA ALA A 6 7.21 17.59 -8.90
C ALA A 6 6.51 17.29 -7.57
N GLN A 7 6.27 16.00 -7.28
CA GLN A 7 5.60 15.55 -6.05
C GLN A 7 6.57 15.26 -4.91
N SER A 8 7.88 15.33 -5.12
CA SER A 8 8.88 15.19 -4.05
C SER A 8 8.66 16.28 -2.99
N GLY A 9 8.36 15.88 -1.75
CA GLY A 9 8.03 16.79 -0.65
C GLY A 9 6.64 17.44 -0.71
N ARG A 10 5.83 17.17 -1.74
CA ARG A 10 4.43 17.63 -1.90
C ARG A 10 3.43 16.48 -1.87
N GLN A 11 3.87 15.30 -1.46
CA GLN A 11 3.01 14.14 -1.32
C GLN A 11 1.94 14.46 -0.28
N GLY A 12 0.67 14.17 -0.58
CA GLY A 12 -0.42 14.36 0.36
C GLY A 12 -0.22 13.47 1.59
N GLY A 13 -0.63 13.96 2.77
CA GLY A 13 -0.48 13.25 4.04
C GLY A 13 0.68 13.76 4.89
N ASP A 14 1.09 12.96 5.88
CA ASP A 14 2.14 13.28 6.84
C ASP A 14 3.36 12.35 6.63
N PRO A 15 4.45 12.83 5.99
CA PRO A 15 5.65 12.02 5.77
C PRO A 15 6.32 11.54 7.06
N ALA A 16 6.23 12.30 8.16
CA ALA A 16 6.78 11.90 9.44
C ALA A 16 5.97 10.74 10.06
N LYS A 17 4.65 10.76 9.90
CA LYS A 17 3.78 9.62 10.26
C LYS A 17 4.14 8.35 9.49
N LEU A 18 4.38 8.46 8.18
CA LEU A 18 4.80 7.33 7.36
C LEU A 18 6.16 6.77 7.80
N ALA A 19 7.15 7.64 8.04
CA ALA A 19 8.47 7.22 8.50
C ALA A 19 8.41 6.46 9.83
N ARG A 20 7.61 6.94 10.80
CA ARG A 20 7.40 6.25 12.08
C ARG A 20 6.76 4.88 11.91
N ALA A 21 5.76 4.76 11.02
CA ALA A 21 5.12 3.48 10.73
C ALA A 21 6.11 2.47 10.14
N LEU A 22 6.97 2.90 9.20
CA LEU A 22 7.99 2.04 8.61
C LEU A 22 8.99 1.50 9.64
N VAL A 23 9.47 2.36 10.55
CA VAL A 23 10.38 1.92 11.63
C VAL A 23 9.71 0.93 12.57
N ALA A 24 8.45 1.17 12.95
CA ALA A 24 7.69 0.27 13.81
C ALA A 24 7.53 -1.11 13.17
N ILE A 25 7.12 -1.15 11.91
CA ILE A 25 6.88 -2.39 11.16
C ILE A 25 8.17 -3.18 10.91
N ALA A 26 9.28 -2.49 10.61
CA ALA A 26 10.58 -3.13 10.45
C ALA A 26 11.10 -3.77 11.75
N SER A 27 10.54 -3.38 12.90
CA SER A 27 10.89 -3.91 14.21
C SER A 27 9.98 -5.06 14.67
N GLU A 28 8.97 -5.44 13.88
CA GLU A 28 8.12 -6.60 14.16
C GLU A 28 8.86 -7.91 13.89
N GLU A 29 8.53 -8.97 14.63
CA GLU A 29 9.15 -10.30 14.49
C GLU A 29 8.07 -11.39 14.35
N PRO A 30 7.83 -11.93 13.12
CA PRO A 30 8.43 -11.53 11.84
C PRO A 30 7.82 -10.24 11.28
N PRO A 31 8.58 -9.44 10.52
CA PRO A 31 8.02 -8.27 9.85
C PRO A 31 7.01 -8.70 8.77
N PRO A 32 5.94 -7.92 8.54
CA PRO A 32 4.97 -8.24 7.51
C PRO A 32 5.60 -8.13 6.13
N ARG A 33 5.25 -9.07 5.24
CA ARG A 33 5.76 -9.10 3.87
C ARG A 33 5.26 -7.94 3.00
N ARG A 34 4.16 -7.29 3.40
CA ARG A 34 3.52 -6.19 2.68
C ARG A 34 3.00 -5.18 3.68
N PHE A 35 3.33 -3.91 3.46
CA PHE A 35 2.77 -2.76 4.16
C PHE A 35 2.19 -1.81 3.13
N ILE A 36 0.92 -1.44 3.31
CA ILE A 36 0.18 -0.54 2.42
C ILE A 36 -0.21 0.69 3.24
N ALA A 37 0.16 1.87 2.78
CA ALA A 37 -0.09 3.13 3.47
C ALA A 37 -0.69 4.16 2.51
N GLY A 38 -1.71 4.86 2.98
CA GLY A 38 -2.54 5.76 2.18
C GLY A 38 -3.93 5.17 1.95
N ALA A 39 -4.98 5.98 2.12
CA ALA A 39 -6.36 5.52 1.98
C ALA A 39 -6.67 5.10 0.54
N ASP A 40 -6.07 5.79 -0.43
CA ASP A 40 -6.09 5.45 -1.85
C ASP A 40 -5.39 4.11 -2.14
N ALA A 41 -4.19 3.92 -1.58
CA ALA A 41 -3.44 2.68 -1.74
C ALA A 41 -4.14 1.47 -1.10
N ILE A 42 -4.77 1.65 0.05
CA ILE A 42 -5.57 0.61 0.72
C ILE A 42 -6.77 0.23 -0.14
N ALA A 43 -7.56 1.21 -0.61
CA ALA A 43 -8.74 0.95 -1.44
C ALA A 43 -8.38 0.20 -2.73
N LEU A 44 -7.27 0.57 -3.38
CA LEU A 44 -6.80 -0.12 -4.60
C LEU A 44 -6.37 -1.56 -4.31
N ALA A 45 -5.71 -1.81 -3.18
CA ALA A 45 -5.32 -3.16 -2.80
C ALA A 45 -6.51 -4.05 -2.45
N GLU A 46 -7.52 -3.51 -1.76
CA GLU A 46 -8.77 -4.21 -1.46
C GLU A 46 -9.51 -4.59 -2.74
N GLN A 47 -9.64 -3.66 -3.70
CA GLN A 47 -10.23 -3.94 -5.00
C GLN A 47 -9.46 -5.06 -5.74
N HIS A 48 -8.13 -4.98 -5.75
CA HIS A 48 -7.32 -5.99 -6.42
C HIS A 48 -7.50 -7.40 -5.81
N VAL A 49 -7.60 -7.49 -4.48
CA VAL A 49 -7.89 -8.77 -3.80
C VAL A 49 -9.27 -9.29 -4.18
N ALA A 50 -10.29 -8.42 -4.23
CA ALA A 50 -11.64 -8.80 -4.63
C ALA A 50 -11.68 -9.33 -6.07
N ASP A 51 -10.97 -8.69 -7.00
CA ASP A 51 -10.90 -9.12 -8.40
C ASP A 51 -10.26 -10.51 -8.52
N LEU A 52 -9.16 -10.76 -7.79
CA LEU A 52 -8.50 -12.07 -7.78
C LEU A 52 -9.41 -13.16 -7.20
N GLN A 53 -10.15 -12.85 -6.13
CA GLN A 53 -11.12 -13.78 -5.55
C GLN A 53 -12.24 -14.12 -6.54
N ALA A 54 -12.77 -13.12 -7.26
CA ALA A 54 -13.79 -13.32 -8.28
C ALA A 54 -13.28 -14.19 -9.44
N GLN A 55 -12.05 -13.96 -9.91
CA GLN A 55 -11.43 -14.77 -10.96
C GLN A 55 -11.24 -16.23 -10.52
N ILE A 56 -10.76 -16.46 -9.29
CA ILE A 56 -10.64 -17.82 -8.75
C ILE A 56 -12.00 -18.50 -8.70
N ALA A 57 -13.04 -17.80 -8.24
CA ALA A 57 -14.40 -18.36 -8.16
C ALA A 57 -14.98 -18.70 -9.55
N ALA A 58 -14.69 -17.88 -10.56
CA ALA A 58 -15.17 -18.08 -11.93
C ALA A 58 -14.55 -19.31 -12.64
N HIS A 59 -13.39 -19.79 -12.19
CA HIS A 59 -12.62 -20.86 -12.84
C HIS A 59 -12.27 -22.03 -11.89
N ARG A 60 -13.11 -22.29 -10.89
CA ARG A 60 -12.86 -23.32 -9.85
C ARG A 60 -13.31 -24.74 -10.27
N GLU A 61 -13.97 -24.89 -11.41
CA GLU A 61 -14.35 -26.18 -12.02
C GLU A 61 -13.41 -26.55 -13.16
#